data_AF-A0A2E2B781-F1
#
_entry.id   AF-A0A2E2B781-F1
#
_cell.length_a   1.000
_cell.length_b   1.000
_cell.length_c   1.000
_cell.angle_alpha   90.00
_cell.angle_beta   90.00
_cell.angle_gamma   90.00
#
_symmetry.space_group_name_H-M   'P 1'
#
loop_
_entity.id
_entity.type
_entity.pdbx_description
1 polymer ?
#
loop_
_entity_poly.entity_id
_entity_poly.type
_entity_poly.pdbx_seq_one_letter_code
_entity_poly.pdbx_strand_id
1 'polypeptide(L)'
;MKQQPPTTSTTTRGFTLLEVLMAMGVFAIGFVFIAAIFPVAALLQKEAVDEVNAQQAARNTEAVITSVQASYSSHLAGKLKTLIAGNGGFAQDQRVWALDDVAYNNSNTKWSASIRSFPTSVPSDTDRKFYWVPLVRDSNPDSGVTANDIYTYVFILQKRNGAIYPASPTIFSSFSYLCASPSTESDLIPKVYAVKVTSISNNTIKFRDTDFNGSTISYDTPQQLDVGDQFLDNNGTIYTVSDYDMDANTITVDGILLPTPNAIDTIWFASPGEDADTPGYPSGKSSPTMDILILTEVIK
;
A
#
# COMPACT_ATOMS: atom_id res chain seq x y z
N MET A 1 34.36 11.29 90.16
CA MET A 1 33.21 10.53 89.63
C MET A 1 33.17 10.73 88.11
N LYS A 2 33.52 9.70 87.33
CA LYS A 2 33.46 9.74 85.85
C LYS A 2 32.18 9.03 85.42
N GLN A 3 31.24 9.77 84.82
CA GLN A 3 30.04 9.20 84.22
C GLN A 3 30.43 8.47 82.92
N GLN A 4 30.11 7.19 82.83
CA GLN A 4 30.27 6.43 81.58
C GLN A 4 29.14 6.78 80.60
N PRO A 5 29.43 6.93 79.30
CA PRO A 5 28.43 7.27 78.30
C PRO A 5 27.49 6.09 78.02
N PRO A 6 26.19 6.36 77.72
CA PRO A 6 25.22 5.32 77.47
C PRO A 6 25.55 4.55 76.16
N THR A 7 25.75 3.25 76.29
CA THR A 7 25.86 2.33 75.16
C THR A 7 24.48 2.13 74.55
N THR A 8 24.18 2.82 73.44
CA THR A 8 23.02 2.52 72.60
C THR A 8 23.21 1.16 71.95
N SER A 9 22.51 0.15 72.46
CA SER A 9 22.41 -1.16 71.82
C SER A 9 21.59 -1.02 70.54
N THR A 10 22.24 -1.05 69.38
CA THR A 10 21.57 -1.16 68.09
C THR A 10 20.97 -2.56 67.99
N THR A 11 19.67 -2.67 68.22
CA THR A 11 18.92 -3.93 68.05
C THR A 11 18.86 -4.26 66.56
N THR A 12 19.73 -5.16 66.10
CA THR A 12 19.71 -5.69 64.74
C THR A 12 18.47 -6.59 64.60
N ARG A 13 17.41 -6.09 63.96
CA ARG A 13 16.25 -6.92 63.59
C ARG A 13 16.67 -7.83 62.44
N GLY A 14 16.71 -9.15 62.67
CA GLY A 14 16.90 -10.12 61.60
C GLY A 14 15.69 -10.14 60.68
N PHE A 15 15.93 -10.15 59.37
CA PHE A 15 14.87 -10.33 58.37
C PHE A 15 14.15 -11.65 58.59
N THR A 16 12.81 -11.62 58.60
CA THR A 16 12.02 -12.84 58.69
C THR A 16 11.97 -13.53 57.32
N LEU A 17 11.96 -14.86 57.28
CA LEU A 17 11.86 -15.63 56.03
C LEU A 17 10.63 -15.24 55.19
N LEU A 18 9.55 -14.85 55.85
CA LEU A 18 8.32 -14.36 55.22
C LEU A 18 8.53 -13.05 54.45
N GLU A 19 9.35 -12.15 54.98
CA GLU A 19 9.68 -10.87 54.36
C GLU A 19 10.51 -11.06 53.08
N VAL A 20 11.45 -12.02 53.09
CA VAL A 20 12.21 -12.42 51.89
C VAL A 20 11.31 -13.05 50.84
N LEU A 21 10.38 -13.94 51.24
CA LEU A 21 9.42 -14.54 50.30
C LEU A 21 8.46 -13.50 49.70
N MET A 22 8.00 -12.52 50.48
CA MET A 22 7.21 -11.41 49.95
C MET A 22 8.03 -10.56 48.96
N ALA A 23 9.28 -10.23 49.29
CA ALA A 23 10.16 -9.49 48.40
C ALA A 23 10.41 -10.25 47.09
N MET A 24 10.64 -11.56 47.16
CA MET A 24 10.77 -12.42 45.97
C MET A 24 9.49 -12.49 45.16
N GLY A 25 8.32 -12.54 45.80
CA GLY A 25 7.01 -12.52 45.13
C GLY A 25 6.78 -11.22 44.36
N VAL A 26 7.05 -10.07 44.98
CA VAL A 26 6.94 -8.76 44.32
C VAL A 26 7.96 -8.64 43.18
N PHE A 27 9.19 -9.11 43.38
CA PHE A 27 10.21 -9.12 42.34
C PHE A 27 9.80 -9.99 41.14
N ALA A 28 9.29 -11.19 41.37
CA ALA A 28 8.83 -12.10 40.31
C ALA A 28 7.67 -11.50 39.51
N ILE A 29 6.70 -10.89 40.19
CA ILE A 29 5.58 -10.18 39.53
C ILE A 29 6.13 -9.02 38.69
N GLY A 30 7.04 -8.20 39.23
CA GLY A 30 7.68 -7.12 38.49
C GLY A 30 8.40 -7.59 37.22
N PHE A 31 9.07 -8.75 37.29
CA PHE A 31 9.75 -9.33 36.13
C PHE A 31 8.76 -9.78 35.03
N VAL A 32 7.62 -10.35 35.41
CA VAL A 32 6.54 -10.72 34.47
C VAL A 32 5.99 -9.49 33.75
N PHE A 33 5.75 -8.39 34.47
CA PHE A 33 5.30 -7.13 33.86
C PHE A 33 6.32 -6.59 32.85
N ILE A 34 7.60 -6.58 33.20
CA ILE A 34 8.67 -6.13 32.30
C ILE A 34 8.75 -7.04 31.06
N ALA A 35 8.70 -8.36 31.25
CA ALA A 35 8.72 -9.33 30.16
C ALA A 35 7.52 -9.16 29.20
N ALA A 36 6.35 -8.78 29.71
CA ALA A 36 5.15 -8.56 28.90
C ALA A 36 5.21 -7.26 28.06
N ILE A 37 5.96 -6.24 28.50
CA ILE A 37 6.06 -4.95 27.79
C ILE A 37 6.99 -5.04 26.58
N PHE A 38 8.06 -5.84 26.66
CA PHE A 38 9.07 -5.90 25.59
C PHE A 38 8.53 -6.29 24.20
N PRO A 39 7.67 -7.32 24.04
CA PRO A 39 7.13 -7.67 22.73
C PRO A 39 6.29 -6.54 22.11
N VAL A 40 5.48 -5.87 22.93
CA VAL A 40 4.65 -4.74 22.48
C VAL A 40 5.51 -3.57 22.04
N ALA A 41 6.53 -3.22 22.82
CA ALA A 41 7.48 -2.16 22.47
C ALA A 41 8.25 -2.48 21.17
N ALA A 42 8.65 -3.73 20.98
CA ALA A 42 9.32 -4.17 19.75
C ALA A 42 8.40 -4.06 18.52
N LEU A 43 7.12 -4.39 18.65
CA LEU A 43 6.13 -4.26 17.58
C LEU A 43 5.89 -2.79 17.22
N LEU A 44 5.66 -1.92 18.22
CA LEU A 44 5.49 -0.48 18.01
C LEU A 44 6.73 0.18 17.40
N GLN A 45 7.93 -0.25 17.82
CA GLN A 45 9.18 0.24 17.23
C GLN A 45 9.29 -0.16 15.76
N LYS A 46 8.90 -1.39 15.41
CA LYS A 46 8.90 -1.86 14.02
C LYS A 46 7.93 -1.02 13.17
N GLU A 47 6.70 -0.82 13.65
CA GLU A 47 5.69 0.00 12.96
C GLU A 47 6.18 1.44 12.75
N ALA A 48 6.76 2.06 13.78
CA ALA A 48 7.32 3.40 13.67
C ALA A 48 8.47 3.48 12.64
N VAL A 49 9.33 2.45 12.57
CA VAL A 49 10.40 2.38 11.56
C VAL A 49 9.83 2.22 10.15
N ASP A 50 8.83 1.35 9.99
CA ASP A 50 8.19 1.13 8.68
C ASP A 50 7.44 2.38 8.21
N GLU A 51 6.75 3.10 9.11
CA GLU A 51 6.09 4.37 8.82
C GLU A 51 7.10 5.46 8.41
N VAL A 52 8.20 5.63 9.17
CA VAL A 52 9.24 6.62 8.82
C VAL A 52 9.86 6.30 7.45
N ASN A 53 10.10 5.03 7.15
CA ASN A 53 10.64 4.62 5.86
C ASN A 53 9.61 4.81 4.73
N ALA A 54 8.34 4.52 4.96
CA ALA A 54 7.27 4.77 4.00
C ALA A 54 7.15 6.27 3.68
N GLN A 55 7.22 7.14 4.69
CA GLN A 55 7.24 8.60 4.49
C GLN A 55 8.50 9.08 3.73
N GLN A 56 9.67 8.45 3.96
CA GLN A 56 10.86 8.76 3.17
C GLN A 56 10.71 8.31 1.71
N ALA A 57 10.15 7.12 1.49
CA ALA A 57 9.81 6.63 0.16
C ALA A 57 8.85 7.61 -0.53
N ALA A 58 7.76 8.01 0.13
CA ALA A 58 6.79 8.98 -0.36
C ALA A 58 7.44 10.30 -0.82
N ARG A 59 8.27 10.90 0.04
CA ARG A 59 9.01 12.15 -0.30
C ARG A 59 9.98 11.97 -1.46
N ASN A 60 10.67 10.82 -1.52
CA ASN A 60 11.58 10.55 -2.63
C ASN A 60 10.82 10.37 -3.94
N THR A 61 9.71 9.63 -3.90
CA THR A 61 8.81 9.42 -5.03
C THR A 61 8.24 10.73 -5.54
N GLU A 62 7.76 11.61 -4.65
CA GLU A 62 7.28 12.95 -5.01
C GLU A 62 8.36 13.72 -5.78
N ALA A 63 9.57 13.83 -5.23
CA ALA A 63 10.67 14.55 -5.88
C ALA A 63 11.00 13.97 -7.27
N VAL A 64 10.99 12.65 -7.40
CA VAL A 64 11.24 11.96 -8.66
C VAL A 64 10.12 12.22 -9.66
N ILE A 65 8.85 12.08 -9.28
CA ILE A 65 7.71 12.31 -10.16
C ILE A 65 7.65 13.77 -10.60
N THR A 66 7.82 14.74 -9.69
CA THR A 66 7.86 16.16 -10.04
C THR A 66 9.00 16.46 -11.04
N SER A 67 10.18 15.84 -10.86
CA SER A 67 11.29 16.04 -11.81
C SER A 67 10.96 15.52 -13.22
N VAL A 68 10.22 14.41 -13.31
CA VAL A 68 9.80 13.83 -14.58
C VAL A 68 8.64 14.61 -15.18
N GLN A 69 7.62 14.99 -14.40
CA GLN A 69 6.50 15.80 -14.90
C GLN A 69 6.99 17.11 -15.51
N ALA A 70 7.88 17.83 -14.81
CA ALA A 70 8.50 19.05 -15.32
C ALA A 70 9.24 18.85 -16.66
N SER A 71 9.79 17.65 -16.88
CA SER A 71 10.53 17.31 -18.10
C SER A 71 9.64 16.84 -19.26
N TYR A 72 8.43 16.33 -18.98
CA TYR A 72 7.62 15.59 -19.95
C TYR A 72 6.14 16.00 -20.03
N SER A 73 5.69 17.05 -19.32
CA SER A 73 4.28 17.45 -19.25
C SER A 73 3.58 17.61 -20.60
N SER A 74 4.24 18.25 -21.57
CA SER A 74 3.71 18.43 -22.93
C SER A 74 3.61 17.11 -23.73
N HIS A 75 4.58 16.21 -23.55
CA HIS A 75 4.57 14.89 -24.17
C HIS A 75 3.51 13.99 -23.53
N LEU A 76 3.38 14.05 -22.20
CA LEU A 76 2.38 13.31 -21.44
C LEU A 76 0.96 13.68 -21.88
N ALA A 77 0.65 14.98 -21.98
CA ALA A 77 -0.64 15.44 -22.47
C ALA A 77 -0.94 14.98 -23.90
N GLY A 78 0.04 15.07 -24.81
CA GLY A 78 -0.11 14.59 -26.19
C GLY A 78 -0.35 13.08 -26.29
N LYS A 79 0.34 12.30 -25.46
CA LYS A 79 0.17 10.84 -25.40
C LYS A 79 -1.15 10.44 -24.79
N LEU A 80 -1.53 11.07 -23.68
CA LEU A 80 -2.81 10.81 -23.04
C LEU A 80 -3.96 11.13 -24.00
N LYS A 81 -3.87 12.25 -24.74
CA LYS A 81 -4.80 12.59 -25.81
C LYS A 81 -4.88 11.51 -26.89
N THR A 82 -3.74 10.93 -27.25
CA THR A 82 -3.69 9.84 -28.25
C THR A 82 -4.31 8.54 -27.70
N LEU A 83 -4.07 8.20 -26.44
CA LEU A 83 -4.66 7.03 -25.78
C LEU A 83 -6.18 7.15 -25.66
N ILE A 84 -6.67 8.33 -25.26
CA ILE A 84 -8.10 8.63 -25.18
C ILE A 84 -8.74 8.58 -26.57
N ALA A 85 -8.09 9.15 -27.60
CA ALA A 85 -8.64 9.19 -28.96
C ALA A 85 -8.54 7.84 -29.71
N GLY A 86 -7.53 7.02 -29.43
CA GLY A 86 -7.24 5.77 -30.14
C GLY A 86 -8.04 4.56 -29.66
N ASN A 87 -8.49 4.54 -28.41
CA ASN A 87 -9.27 3.45 -27.82
C ASN A 87 -10.78 3.66 -28.04
N GLY A 88 -11.22 3.67 -29.31
CA GLY A 88 -12.58 3.97 -29.81
C GLY A 88 -13.73 3.08 -29.33
N GLY A 89 -13.84 2.83 -28.02
CA GLY A 89 -14.86 2.04 -27.35
C GLY A 89 -14.57 1.76 -25.87
N PHE A 90 -13.31 1.87 -25.42
CA PHE A 90 -12.90 1.66 -24.02
C PHE A 90 -12.67 2.97 -23.24
N ALA A 91 -12.67 4.11 -23.93
CA ALA A 91 -12.51 5.45 -23.35
C ALA A 91 -13.71 5.95 -22.52
N GLN A 92 -14.80 5.17 -22.38
CA GLN A 92 -16.00 5.69 -21.70
C GLN A 92 -15.96 5.56 -20.17
N ASP A 93 -15.12 4.70 -19.59
CA ASP A 93 -15.16 4.42 -18.14
C ASP A 93 -13.79 4.56 -17.41
N GLN A 94 -12.63 4.55 -18.09
CA GLN A 94 -11.33 4.59 -17.40
C GLN A 94 -10.62 5.93 -17.58
N ARG A 95 -10.95 6.90 -16.70
CA ARG A 95 -10.28 8.22 -16.61
C ARG A 95 -8.93 8.18 -15.89
N VAL A 96 -8.53 7.02 -15.38
CA VAL A 96 -7.24 6.81 -14.71
C VAL A 96 -6.45 5.83 -15.56
N TRP A 97 -5.19 6.14 -15.82
CA TRP A 97 -4.26 5.36 -16.61
C TRP A 97 -2.95 5.23 -15.86
N ALA A 98 -2.17 4.21 -16.17
CA ALA A 98 -0.85 4.12 -15.59
C ALA A 98 0.17 4.98 -16.34
N LEU A 99 1.09 5.62 -15.61
CA LEU A 99 2.01 6.59 -16.22
C LEU A 99 2.95 5.93 -17.26
N ASP A 100 3.33 4.66 -17.08
CA ASP A 100 4.24 3.95 -18.00
C ASP A 100 3.60 3.79 -19.40
N ASP A 101 2.28 3.54 -19.46
CA ASP A 101 1.51 3.42 -20.70
C ASP A 101 1.42 4.76 -21.46
N VAL A 102 1.40 5.86 -20.72
CA VAL A 102 1.29 7.22 -21.26
C VAL A 102 2.68 7.77 -21.62
N ALA A 103 3.73 7.31 -20.94
CA ALA A 103 5.04 7.93 -21.03
C ALA A 103 5.85 7.54 -22.27
N TYR A 104 5.96 6.29 -22.75
CA TYR A 104 7.07 6.02 -23.70
C TYR A 104 7.03 4.84 -24.70
N ASN A 105 7.69 5.09 -25.85
CA ASN A 105 7.84 4.25 -27.07
C ASN A 105 9.31 3.84 -27.37
N ASN A 106 10.21 3.96 -26.40
CA ASN A 106 11.63 3.61 -26.51
C ASN A 106 12.00 2.70 -25.34
N SER A 107 12.88 1.73 -25.57
CA SER A 107 13.21 0.66 -24.61
C SER A 107 14.07 1.12 -23.43
N ASN A 108 14.58 2.35 -23.44
CA ASN A 108 15.66 2.81 -22.55
C ASN A 108 15.20 3.75 -21.43
N THR A 109 13.93 4.17 -21.42
CA THR A 109 13.38 5.08 -20.39
C THR A 109 12.29 4.45 -19.55
N LYS A 110 12.10 3.12 -19.63
CA LYS A 110 11.20 2.42 -18.69
C LYS A 110 11.69 2.68 -17.28
N TRP A 111 10.77 3.10 -16.41
CA TRP A 111 11.04 3.27 -14.99
C TRP A 111 11.53 1.94 -14.43
N SER A 112 12.84 1.78 -14.28
CA SER A 112 13.37 0.52 -13.74
C SER A 112 12.89 0.33 -12.30
N ALA A 113 12.84 -0.92 -11.85
CA ALA A 113 12.54 -1.21 -10.45
C ALA A 113 13.46 -0.41 -9.50
N SER A 114 14.71 -0.16 -9.88
CA SER A 114 15.67 0.69 -9.14
C SER A 114 15.22 2.14 -8.93
N ILE A 115 14.50 2.72 -9.89
CA ILE A 115 13.95 4.06 -9.75
C ILE A 115 12.62 4.00 -8.97
N ARG A 116 11.85 2.92 -9.13
CA ARG A 116 10.54 2.71 -8.51
C ARG A 116 10.57 2.15 -7.09
N SER A 117 11.68 2.28 -6.39
CA SER A 117 11.84 1.63 -5.10
C SER A 117 12.71 2.42 -4.14
N PHE A 118 12.54 2.11 -2.86
CA PHE A 118 13.28 2.71 -1.78
C PHE A 118 13.75 1.64 -0.77
N PRO A 119 15.01 1.71 -0.31
CA PRO A 119 16.05 2.67 -0.70
C PRO A 119 16.65 2.37 -2.08
N THR A 120 16.90 3.41 -2.89
CA THR A 120 17.48 3.29 -4.24
C THR A 120 18.93 2.81 -4.23
N SER A 121 19.64 2.97 -3.10
CA SER A 121 21.04 2.55 -2.93
C SER A 121 21.23 1.04 -2.80
N VAL A 122 20.14 0.29 -2.60
CA VAL A 122 20.20 -1.18 -2.48
C VAL A 122 20.25 -1.78 -3.89
N PRO A 123 21.31 -2.53 -4.24
CA PRO A 123 21.52 -3.00 -5.60
C PRO A 123 20.54 -4.11 -6.00
N SER A 124 20.12 -4.95 -5.06
CA SER A 124 19.18 -6.03 -5.33
C SER A 124 17.74 -5.55 -5.21
N ASP A 125 16.94 -5.81 -6.24
CA ASP A 125 15.49 -5.64 -6.22
C ASP A 125 14.84 -6.57 -5.18
N THR A 126 15.49 -7.65 -4.75
CA THR A 126 14.93 -8.55 -3.72
C THR A 126 14.91 -7.91 -2.34
N ASP A 127 15.86 -7.03 -2.06
CA ASP A 127 16.15 -6.52 -0.72
C ASP A 127 15.49 -5.17 -0.43
N ARG A 128 14.86 -4.58 -1.45
CA ARG A 128 14.13 -3.34 -1.30
C ARG A 128 12.76 -3.60 -0.70
N LYS A 129 12.37 -2.70 0.21
CA LYS A 129 11.15 -2.85 1.00
C LYS A 129 9.98 -2.07 0.42
N PHE A 130 10.25 -0.89 -0.14
CA PHE A 130 9.20 0.00 -0.61
C PHE A 130 9.29 0.15 -2.12
N TYR A 131 8.13 0.19 -2.76
CA TYR A 131 7.95 0.41 -4.17
C TYR A 131 6.90 1.48 -4.37
N TRP A 132 6.86 2.04 -5.57
CA TRP A 132 5.82 2.98 -5.90
C TRP A 132 5.30 2.78 -7.33
N VAL A 133 4.01 3.03 -7.51
CA VAL A 133 3.32 2.85 -8.80
C VAL A 133 2.52 4.12 -9.13
N PRO A 134 2.88 4.83 -10.21
CA PRO A 134 2.21 6.06 -10.62
C PRO A 134 1.02 5.78 -11.55
N LEU A 135 -0.12 6.38 -11.23
CA LEU A 135 -1.27 6.50 -12.11
C LEU A 135 -1.49 7.98 -12.45
N VAL A 136 -2.06 8.26 -13.61
CA VAL A 136 -2.42 9.59 -14.07
C VAL A 136 -3.89 9.63 -14.45
N ARG A 137 -4.50 10.80 -14.30
CA ARG A 137 -5.89 11.02 -14.66
C ARG A 137 -6.04 12.35 -15.34
N ASP A 138 -6.90 12.37 -16.34
CA ASP A 138 -7.43 13.61 -16.91
C ASP A 138 -8.63 14.06 -16.06
N SER A 139 -8.52 15.26 -15.52
CA SER A 139 -9.54 15.92 -14.74
C SER A 139 -10.77 16.31 -15.55
N ASN A 140 -10.58 16.53 -16.85
CA ASN A 140 -11.62 17.02 -17.74
C ASN A 140 -11.57 16.27 -19.09
N PRO A 141 -12.05 15.02 -19.10
CA PRO A 141 -12.07 14.21 -20.32
C PRO A 141 -12.89 14.86 -21.45
N ASP A 142 -13.82 15.76 -21.12
CA ASP A 142 -14.73 16.38 -22.07
C ASP A 142 -14.15 17.64 -22.75
N SER A 143 -13.18 18.34 -22.14
CA SER A 143 -12.55 19.53 -22.75
C SER A 143 -11.36 19.21 -23.65
N GLY A 144 -10.97 17.94 -23.73
CA GLY A 144 -9.73 17.50 -24.34
C GLY A 144 -8.54 17.72 -23.41
N VAL A 145 -7.64 16.73 -23.38
CA VAL A 145 -6.48 16.72 -22.47
C VAL A 145 -5.60 17.97 -22.66
N THR A 146 -5.49 18.78 -21.62
CA THR A 146 -4.42 19.76 -21.48
C THR A 146 -3.44 19.32 -20.40
N ALA A 147 -2.20 19.80 -20.44
CA ALA A 147 -1.19 19.45 -19.43
C ALA A 147 -1.60 19.89 -18.01
N ASN A 148 -2.43 20.93 -17.88
CA ASN A 148 -2.88 21.47 -16.60
C ASN A 148 -4.00 20.64 -15.97
N ASP A 149 -4.60 19.72 -16.73
CA ASP A 149 -5.74 18.92 -16.30
C ASP A 149 -5.31 17.53 -15.84
N ILE A 150 -4.00 17.26 -15.70
CA ILE A 150 -3.49 15.94 -15.35
C ILE A 150 -3.21 15.84 -13.85
N TYR A 151 -3.95 14.98 -13.16
CA TYR A 151 -3.64 14.54 -11.81
C TYR A 151 -2.72 13.32 -11.85
N THR A 152 -1.74 13.25 -10.94
CA THR A 152 -0.93 12.04 -10.77
C THR A 152 -1.15 11.48 -9.37
N TYR A 153 -1.58 10.22 -9.32
CA TYR A 153 -1.74 9.45 -8.09
C TYR A 153 -0.55 8.51 -7.95
N VAL A 154 0.02 8.38 -6.77
CA VAL A 154 1.15 7.47 -6.57
C VAL A 154 0.90 6.56 -5.39
N PHE A 155 0.78 5.28 -5.68
CA PHE A 155 0.68 4.23 -4.67
C PHE A 155 2.06 4.00 -4.08
N ILE A 156 2.17 4.08 -2.75
CA ILE A 156 3.36 3.68 -2.00
C ILE A 156 3.09 2.29 -1.44
N LEU A 157 3.90 1.32 -1.87
CA LEU A 157 3.69 -0.10 -1.61
C LEU A 157 4.82 -0.66 -0.74
N GLN A 158 4.48 -1.40 0.31
CA GLN A 158 5.44 -2.16 1.10
C GLN A 158 5.44 -3.62 0.64
N LYS A 159 6.58 -4.07 0.11
CA LYS A 159 6.78 -5.46 -0.27
C LYS A 159 6.67 -6.37 0.94
N ARG A 160 5.81 -7.39 0.83
CA ARG A 160 5.64 -8.42 1.85
C ARG A 160 6.70 -9.50 1.66
N ASN A 161 7.30 -9.97 2.75
CA ASN A 161 8.24 -11.09 2.68
C ASN A 161 7.50 -12.38 2.29
N GLY A 162 8.08 -13.13 1.34
CA GLY A 162 7.52 -14.39 0.83
C GLY A 162 6.24 -14.25 0.00
N ALA A 163 5.82 -13.03 -0.35
CA ALA A 163 4.73 -12.83 -1.31
C ALA A 163 5.27 -12.81 -2.74
N ILE A 164 4.53 -13.44 -3.65
CA ILE A 164 4.71 -13.27 -5.09
C ILE A 164 3.53 -12.48 -5.65
N TYR A 165 3.77 -11.68 -6.67
CA TYR A 165 2.80 -10.80 -7.29
C TYR A 165 2.75 -11.17 -8.78
N PRO A 166 2.01 -12.22 -9.15
CA PRO A 166 1.99 -12.71 -10.52
C PRO A 166 1.45 -11.66 -11.49
N ALA A 167 1.69 -11.88 -12.78
CA ALA A 167 1.05 -11.10 -13.83
C ALA A 167 -0.48 -11.21 -13.73
N SER A 168 -1.19 -10.11 -13.98
CA SER A 168 -2.66 -10.07 -13.97
C SER A 168 -3.25 -11.15 -14.88
N PRO A 169 -4.36 -11.80 -14.51
CA PRO A 169 -5.14 -12.57 -15.46
C PRO A 169 -5.54 -11.66 -16.63
N THR A 170 -5.53 -12.24 -17.83
CA THR A 170 -5.58 -11.61 -19.16
C THR A 170 -6.89 -10.89 -19.51
N ILE A 171 -7.77 -10.62 -18.55
CA ILE A 171 -9.13 -10.12 -18.79
C ILE A 171 -9.14 -8.62 -19.15
N PHE A 172 -8.07 -7.88 -18.80
CA PHE A 172 -7.72 -6.61 -19.44
C PHE A 172 -6.46 -6.82 -20.30
N SER A 173 -6.64 -7.32 -21.52
CA SER A 173 -5.55 -7.66 -22.45
C SER A 173 -4.74 -6.47 -23.00
N SER A 174 -4.76 -5.30 -22.34
CA SER A 174 -4.04 -4.11 -22.84
C SER A 174 -3.32 -3.24 -21.81
N PHE A 175 -3.42 -3.47 -20.50
CA PHE A 175 -2.80 -2.54 -19.50
C PHE A 175 -1.97 -3.23 -18.40
N SER A 176 -1.73 -4.53 -18.55
CA SER A 176 -1.19 -5.41 -17.50
C SER A 176 0.35 -5.52 -17.49
N TYR A 177 1.12 -4.42 -17.50
CA TYR A 177 2.59 -4.52 -17.33
C TYR A 177 3.21 -3.30 -16.63
N LEU A 178 2.84 -3.03 -15.38
CA LEU A 178 3.26 -1.77 -14.72
C LEU A 178 4.44 -1.88 -13.76
N CYS A 179 5.20 -2.96 -13.86
CA CYS A 179 6.41 -3.14 -13.03
C CYS A 179 7.46 -4.08 -13.63
N ALA A 180 7.14 -4.84 -14.68
CA ALA A 180 8.02 -5.88 -15.18
C ALA A 180 8.93 -5.36 -16.30
N SER A 181 10.22 -5.19 -15.98
CA SER A 181 11.21 -5.73 -16.91
C SER A 181 10.90 -7.24 -17.03
N PRO A 182 10.95 -7.86 -18.22
CA PRO A 182 10.58 -9.27 -18.42
C PRO A 182 11.51 -10.29 -17.73
N SER A 183 12.33 -9.86 -16.76
CA SER A 183 13.08 -10.73 -15.87
C SER A 183 12.18 -11.25 -14.75
N THR A 184 12.41 -12.51 -14.36
CA THR A 184 11.74 -13.27 -13.28
C THR A 184 11.70 -12.59 -11.91
N GLU A 185 12.38 -11.46 -11.72
CA GLU A 185 12.28 -10.61 -10.53
C GLU A 185 10.98 -9.79 -10.48
N SER A 186 10.24 -9.71 -11.59
CA SER A 186 8.98 -8.95 -11.69
C SER A 186 7.88 -9.45 -10.77
N ASP A 187 7.92 -10.71 -10.38
CA ASP A 187 6.89 -11.32 -9.56
C ASP A 187 7.17 -11.16 -8.07
N LEU A 188 8.27 -10.50 -7.69
CA LEU A 188 8.53 -10.14 -6.29
C LEU A 188 8.20 -8.67 -5.99
N ILE A 189 7.71 -7.94 -6.98
CA ILE A 189 7.42 -6.52 -6.90
C ILE A 189 5.90 -6.33 -6.79
N PRO A 190 5.41 -5.65 -5.74
CA PRO A 190 4.01 -5.29 -5.60
C PRO A 190 3.49 -4.53 -6.83
N LYS A 191 2.25 -4.82 -7.23
CA LYS A 191 1.61 -4.25 -8.43
C LYS A 191 0.24 -3.67 -8.08
N VAL A 192 -0.18 -2.65 -8.82
CA VAL A 192 -1.53 -2.08 -8.75
C VAL A 192 -2.34 -2.60 -9.92
N TYR A 193 -3.57 -3.03 -9.65
CA TYR A 193 -4.48 -3.63 -10.63
C TYR A 193 -5.75 -2.79 -10.74
N ALA A 194 -6.28 -2.70 -11.96
CA ALA A 194 -7.60 -2.16 -12.23
C ALA A 194 -8.64 -3.28 -12.23
N VAL A 195 -9.74 -3.09 -11.50
CA VAL A 195 -10.83 -4.07 -11.43
C VAL A 195 -12.17 -3.39 -11.64
N LYS A 196 -13.07 -4.07 -12.36
CA LYS A 196 -14.42 -3.58 -12.61
C LYS A 196 -15.34 -3.78 -11.40
N VAL A 197 -16.01 -2.70 -11.02
CA VAL A 197 -17.09 -2.71 -10.04
C VAL A 197 -18.34 -3.32 -10.67
N THR A 198 -18.96 -4.24 -9.94
CA THR A 198 -20.18 -4.95 -10.36
C THR A 198 -21.45 -4.30 -9.83
N SER A 199 -21.42 -3.81 -8.59
CA SER A 199 -22.55 -3.13 -7.98
C SER A 199 -22.08 -2.22 -6.86
N ILE A 200 -22.84 -1.14 -6.65
CA ILE A 200 -22.65 -0.18 -5.57
C ILE A 200 -23.99 -0.04 -4.85
N SER A 201 -23.97 -0.10 -3.52
CA SER A 201 -25.17 0.08 -2.70
C SER A 201 -24.79 0.60 -1.32
N ASN A 202 -25.36 1.71 -0.84
CA ASN A 202 -25.19 2.16 0.54
C ASN A 202 -23.75 2.11 1.07
N ASN A 203 -22.80 2.75 0.36
CA ASN A 203 -21.36 2.74 0.67
C ASN A 203 -20.64 1.38 0.56
N THR A 204 -21.34 0.35 0.09
CA THR A 204 -20.74 -0.94 -0.24
C THR A 204 -20.41 -1.01 -1.72
N ILE A 205 -19.25 -1.58 -2.02
CA ILE A 205 -18.78 -1.87 -3.37
C ILE A 205 -18.60 -3.38 -3.49
N LYS A 206 -19.12 -3.91 -4.59
CA LYS A 206 -18.91 -5.29 -5.01
C LYS A 206 -18.15 -5.32 -6.32
N PHE A 207 -17.18 -6.20 -6.45
CA PHE A 207 -16.42 -6.42 -7.68
C PHE A 207 -16.32 -7.94 -7.99
N ARG A 208 -15.88 -8.32 -9.20
CA ARG A 208 -15.80 -9.75 -9.59
C ARG A 208 -14.56 -10.43 -9.04
N ASP A 209 -14.76 -11.57 -8.39
CA ASP A 209 -13.71 -12.42 -7.80
C ASP A 209 -12.68 -12.93 -8.83
N THR A 210 -13.14 -13.26 -10.05
CA THR A 210 -12.30 -13.84 -11.11
C THR A 210 -11.19 -12.93 -11.63
N ASP A 211 -11.28 -11.62 -11.37
CA ASP A 211 -10.35 -10.64 -11.92
C ASP A 211 -9.04 -10.55 -11.10
N PHE A 212 -9.01 -11.13 -9.90
CA PHE A 212 -7.93 -10.90 -8.94
C PHE A 212 -6.88 -12.01 -8.86
N ASN A 213 -7.26 -13.26 -9.11
CA ASN A 213 -6.44 -14.40 -8.65
C ASN A 213 -5.56 -15.03 -9.72
N GLY A 214 -5.47 -14.46 -10.93
CA GLY A 214 -4.69 -15.05 -12.04
C GLY A 214 -5.21 -16.42 -12.53
N SER A 215 -6.13 -17.01 -11.78
CA SER A 215 -6.48 -18.41 -11.80
C SER A 215 -7.72 -18.59 -12.66
N THR A 216 -7.64 -19.51 -13.61
CA THR A 216 -8.80 -20.06 -14.32
C THR A 216 -9.72 -20.85 -13.38
N ILE A 217 -9.32 -21.04 -12.12
CA ILE A 217 -10.08 -21.73 -11.10
C ILE A 217 -10.80 -20.68 -10.25
N SER A 218 -12.11 -20.59 -10.48
CA SER A 218 -13.07 -19.70 -9.82
C SER A 218 -13.30 -20.11 -8.37
N TYR A 219 -12.29 -19.94 -7.51
CA TYR A 219 -12.51 -19.94 -6.07
C TYR A 219 -12.91 -18.53 -5.65
N ASP A 220 -14.06 -18.41 -4.97
CA ASP A 220 -14.42 -17.20 -4.22
C ASP A 220 -13.30 -16.98 -3.19
N THR A 221 -12.35 -16.09 -3.46
CA THR A 221 -11.36 -15.69 -2.46
C THR A 221 -11.56 -14.22 -2.10
N PRO A 222 -12.46 -13.97 -1.13
CA PRO A 222 -12.93 -12.63 -0.79
C PRO A 222 -11.89 -11.63 -0.24
N GLN A 223 -10.77 -12.09 0.32
CA GLN A 223 -9.88 -11.22 1.10
C GLN A 223 -8.70 -10.69 0.29
N GLN A 224 -8.86 -9.50 -0.31
CA GLN A 224 -7.73 -8.77 -0.92
C GLN A 224 -7.57 -7.32 -0.42
N LEU A 225 -8.63 -6.74 0.13
CA LEU A 225 -8.59 -5.45 0.79
C LEU A 225 -9.03 -5.65 2.24
N ASP A 226 -8.13 -5.35 3.17
CA ASP A 226 -8.42 -5.38 4.61
C ASP A 226 -8.99 -4.02 5.06
N VAL A 227 -9.61 -4.01 6.24
CA VAL A 227 -10.01 -2.77 6.91
C VAL A 227 -8.79 -1.87 7.11
N GLY A 228 -8.90 -0.63 6.67
CA GLY A 228 -7.83 0.37 6.66
C GLY A 228 -7.09 0.50 5.32
N ASP A 229 -7.24 -0.46 4.41
CA ASP A 229 -6.60 -0.39 3.09
C ASP A 229 -7.21 0.75 2.26
N GLN A 230 -6.37 1.37 1.42
CA GLN A 230 -6.77 2.43 0.51
C GLN A 230 -6.82 1.95 -0.95
N PHE A 231 -7.76 2.48 -1.71
CA PHE A 231 -7.85 2.28 -3.15
C PHE A 231 -8.34 3.55 -3.85
N LEU A 232 -8.13 3.61 -5.16
CA LEU A 232 -8.48 4.75 -6.02
C LEU A 232 -9.59 4.35 -7.00
N ASP A 233 -10.63 5.15 -7.16
CA ASP A 233 -11.63 4.91 -8.21
C ASP A 233 -11.25 5.53 -9.57
N ASN A 234 -12.00 5.18 -10.61
CA ASN A 234 -11.95 5.81 -11.93
C ASN A 234 -12.21 7.33 -11.90
N ASN A 235 -12.84 7.86 -10.86
CA ASN A 235 -13.08 9.28 -10.66
C ASN A 235 -12.00 9.96 -9.79
N GLY A 236 -10.85 9.30 -9.60
CA GLY A 236 -9.71 9.83 -8.85
C GLY A 236 -9.98 10.14 -7.38
N THR A 237 -11.02 9.52 -6.80
CA THR A 237 -11.35 9.58 -5.38
C THR A 237 -10.65 8.43 -4.68
N ILE A 238 -9.96 8.75 -3.58
CA ILE A 238 -9.34 7.75 -2.71
C ILE A 238 -10.34 7.38 -1.63
N TYR A 239 -10.55 6.08 -1.45
CA TYR A 239 -11.40 5.52 -0.41
C TYR A 239 -10.58 4.68 0.56
N THR A 240 -11.02 4.64 1.80
CA THR A 240 -10.50 3.73 2.83
C THR A 240 -11.56 2.69 3.13
N VAL A 241 -11.16 1.42 3.18
CA VAL A 241 -12.04 0.31 3.54
C VAL A 241 -12.31 0.36 5.03
N SER A 242 -13.59 0.40 5.42
CA SER A 242 -14.02 0.47 6.81
C SER A 242 -14.57 -0.85 7.34
N ASP A 243 -15.13 -1.68 6.47
CA ASP A 243 -15.62 -3.01 6.83
C ASP A 243 -15.56 -3.96 5.63
N TYR A 244 -15.53 -5.25 5.91
CA TYR A 244 -15.53 -6.29 4.91
C TYR A 244 -16.51 -7.42 5.24
N ASP A 245 -17.48 -7.63 4.35
CA ASP A 245 -18.43 -8.74 4.43
C ASP A 245 -17.97 -9.87 3.51
N MET A 246 -17.41 -10.93 4.11
CA MET A 246 -16.94 -12.12 3.40
C MET A 246 -18.07 -12.89 2.73
N ASP A 247 -19.26 -12.93 3.34
CA ASP A 247 -20.39 -13.73 2.84
C ASP A 247 -21.03 -13.07 1.62
N ALA A 248 -21.11 -11.73 1.64
CA ALA A 248 -21.62 -10.95 0.51
C ALA A 248 -20.56 -10.65 -0.57
N ASN A 249 -19.28 -10.86 -0.24
CA ASN A 249 -18.11 -10.39 -0.98
C ASN A 249 -18.20 -8.89 -1.30
N THR A 250 -18.39 -8.08 -0.26
CA THR A 250 -18.54 -6.63 -0.38
C THR A 250 -17.63 -5.90 0.59
N ILE A 251 -16.97 -4.86 0.10
CA ILE A 251 -16.25 -3.89 0.94
C ILE A 251 -17.20 -2.73 1.28
N THR A 252 -17.16 -2.26 2.51
CA THR A 252 -17.75 -0.97 2.92
C THR A 252 -16.63 0.06 2.97
N VAL A 253 -16.91 1.27 2.49
CA VAL A 253 -15.93 2.36 2.53
C VAL A 253 -16.36 3.52 3.39
N ASP A 254 -15.36 4.25 3.87
CA ASP A 254 -15.54 5.56 4.45
C ASP A 254 -15.81 6.60 3.35
N GLY A 255 -16.84 7.43 3.56
CA GLY A 255 -17.21 8.51 2.64
C GLY A 255 -18.57 8.30 1.96
N ILE A 256 -18.83 9.07 0.91
CA ILE A 256 -20.07 8.98 0.13
C ILE A 256 -19.72 8.48 -1.27
N LEU A 257 -20.33 7.35 -1.66
CA LEU A 257 -20.27 6.87 -3.04
C LEU A 257 -21.27 7.66 -3.88
N LEU A 258 -20.80 8.30 -4.95
CA LEU A 258 -21.65 9.08 -5.84
C LEU A 258 -22.21 8.18 -6.95
N PRO A 259 -23.53 7.91 -7.00
CA PRO A 259 -24.07 6.87 -7.88
C PRO A 259 -24.17 7.28 -9.36
N THR A 260 -24.23 8.57 -9.70
CA THR A 260 -24.24 9.11 -11.08
C THR A 260 -24.03 10.64 -11.07
N PRO A 261 -23.58 11.28 -12.17
CA PRO A 261 -23.10 10.70 -13.44
C PRO A 261 -21.69 10.11 -13.34
N ASN A 262 -20.98 10.35 -12.23
CA ASN A 262 -19.64 9.80 -11.96
C ASN A 262 -19.76 8.45 -11.25
N ALA A 263 -20.42 7.47 -11.89
CA ALA A 263 -20.48 6.13 -11.33
C ALA A 263 -19.06 5.55 -11.19
N ILE A 264 -18.85 4.76 -10.14
CA ILE A 264 -17.59 4.04 -9.93
C ILE A 264 -17.69 2.76 -10.74
N ASP A 265 -16.98 2.71 -11.86
CA ASP A 265 -16.93 1.53 -12.73
C ASP A 265 -15.69 0.68 -12.49
N THR A 266 -14.61 1.29 -12.00
CA THR A 266 -13.29 0.70 -11.90
C THR A 266 -12.63 1.20 -10.64
N ILE A 267 -11.97 0.30 -9.92
CA ILE A 267 -11.12 0.61 -8.77
C ILE A 267 -9.70 0.14 -9.04
N TRP A 268 -8.74 0.84 -8.45
CA TRP A 268 -7.31 0.59 -8.52
C TRP A 268 -6.78 0.36 -7.12
N PHE A 269 -6.17 -0.80 -6.89
CA PHE A 269 -5.59 -1.16 -5.59
C PHE A 269 -4.40 -2.08 -5.81
N ALA A 270 -3.54 -2.23 -4.80
CA ALA A 270 -2.46 -3.20 -4.87
C ALA A 270 -2.89 -4.56 -4.32
N SER A 271 -2.69 -5.62 -5.11
CA SER A 271 -3.00 -6.98 -4.67
C SER A 271 -2.08 -7.39 -3.52
N PRO A 272 -2.58 -8.14 -2.52
CA PRO A 272 -1.74 -8.73 -1.48
C PRO A 272 -0.69 -9.71 -2.03
N GLY A 273 -0.86 -10.15 -3.28
CA GLY A 273 -0.03 -11.18 -3.89
C GLY A 273 -0.48 -12.57 -3.46
N GLU A 274 0.20 -13.59 -3.96
CA GLU A 274 0.04 -14.99 -3.62
C GLU A 274 1.14 -15.43 -2.65
N ASP A 275 0.89 -16.51 -1.92
CA ASP A 275 1.94 -17.14 -1.12
C ASP A 275 2.93 -17.86 -2.04
N ALA A 276 4.23 -17.62 -1.85
CA ALA A 276 5.28 -18.30 -2.61
C ALA A 276 5.25 -19.83 -2.44
N ASP A 277 4.79 -20.31 -1.27
CA ASP A 277 4.72 -21.75 -0.97
C ASP A 277 3.46 -22.40 -1.58
N THR A 278 2.41 -21.62 -1.87
CA THR A 278 1.17 -22.09 -2.51
C THR A 278 0.72 -21.12 -3.62
N PRO A 279 1.39 -21.11 -4.79
CA PRO A 279 1.01 -20.27 -5.92
C PRO A 279 -0.44 -20.53 -6.36
N GLY A 280 -1.14 -19.47 -6.76
CA GLY A 280 -2.57 -19.46 -7.09
C GLY A 280 -3.51 -19.30 -5.89
N TYR A 281 -2.98 -19.16 -4.67
CA TYR A 281 -3.74 -18.80 -3.49
C TYR A 281 -3.35 -17.39 -3.03
N PRO A 282 -4.31 -16.49 -2.78
CA PRO A 282 -3.99 -15.17 -2.25
C PRO A 282 -3.25 -15.37 -0.93
N SER A 283 -2.17 -14.61 -0.75
CA SER A 283 -1.54 -14.54 0.55
C SER A 283 -2.61 -14.02 1.51
N GLY A 284 -2.83 -14.69 2.65
CA GLY A 284 -3.79 -14.25 3.68
C GLY A 284 -3.35 -12.97 4.39
N LYS A 285 -2.82 -12.01 3.64
CA LYS A 285 -2.19 -10.77 4.05
C LYS A 285 -2.97 -9.62 3.42
N SER A 286 -2.95 -8.47 4.06
CA SER A 286 -3.50 -7.20 3.55
C SER A 286 -2.84 -6.75 2.27
N SER A 287 -3.48 -5.79 1.59
CA SER A 287 -2.84 -5.01 0.54
C SER A 287 -1.45 -4.51 0.98
N PRO A 288 -0.47 -4.45 0.07
CA PRO A 288 0.81 -3.81 0.35
C PRO A 288 0.71 -2.28 0.34
N THR A 289 -0.47 -1.70 0.06
CA THR A 289 -0.66 -0.25 -0.01
C THR A 289 -0.46 0.37 1.37
N MET A 290 0.53 1.26 1.49
CA MET A 290 0.78 2.04 2.70
C MET A 290 0.12 3.42 2.63
N ASP A 291 0.13 4.03 1.45
CA ASP A 291 -0.41 5.37 1.20
C ASP A 291 -0.66 5.57 -0.30
N ILE A 292 -1.54 6.51 -0.64
CA ILE A 292 -1.79 6.98 -2.00
C ILE A 292 -1.62 8.50 -2.02
N LEU A 293 -0.53 8.96 -2.64
CA LEU A 293 -0.23 10.38 -2.77
C LEU A 293 -0.98 10.97 -3.96
N ILE A 294 -1.54 12.17 -3.80
CA ILE A 294 -2.06 12.98 -4.91
C ILE A 294 -1.05 14.07 -5.23
N LEU A 295 -0.35 13.92 -6.35
CA LEU A 295 0.59 14.88 -6.88
C LEU A 295 -0.14 15.73 -7.93
N THR A 296 -0.50 16.95 -7.54
CA THR A 296 -1.01 17.97 -8.44
C THR A 296 0.13 18.89 -8.82
N GLU A 297 0.44 18.99 -10.11
CA GLU A 297 1.19 20.16 -10.55
C GLU A 297 0.25 21.37 -10.45
N VAL A 298 0.51 22.25 -9.50
CA VAL A 298 0.15 23.66 -9.71
C VAL A 298 1.19 24.20 -10.69
N ILE A 299 1.06 23.87 -11.98
CA ILE A 299 1.78 24.62 -13.03
C ILE A 299 1.18 26.03 -12.98
N LYS A 300 1.81 26.94 -12.22
CA LYS A 300 1.53 28.37 -12.29
C LYS A 300 2.35 29.00 -13.41
#